data_AF-A0A6M0A3D2-F1
#
_entry.id   AF-A0A6M0A3D2-F1
#
_cell.length_a   1.000
_cell.length_b   1.000
_cell.length_c   1.000
_cell.angle_alpha   90.00
_cell.angle_beta   90.00
_cell.angle_gamma   90.00
#
_symmetry.space_group_name_H-M   'P 1'
#
loop_
_entity.id
_entity.type
_entity.pdbx_description
1 polymer ?
#
loop_
_entity_poly.entity_id
_entity_poly.type
_entity_poly.pdbx_seq_one_letter_code
_entity_poly.pdbx_strand_id
1 'polypeptide(L)'
;LQFFSQSQQQNSLQNTQKPLPLIKYLQKYRCLVVLDDIHHLFSSGELAGKYKPGYEEYDCFFKQREKFSHDSCLLLIGWEQPIKLAQLKSKKTPIPILKLTGLDIASATEILRDYGLAEIDNRERLIHLYQGNPLWLKSVATQIQEFGENLIELLPDDAILLPEDLKDTLQKQSDRISETEKQTLSLLATKNQPISLAQLLDTTQTSPSDLLNTLQSLCRRSIIEKQENLYSVPPVVREYYTILIKLRYEY
;
A
#
# COMPACT_ATOMS: atom_id res chain seq x y z
N LEU A 1 -23.34 14.91 9.59
CA LEU A 1 -22.76 14.25 10.79
C LEU A 1 -21.30 14.66 10.87
N GLN A 2 -20.94 15.52 11.82
CA GLN A 2 -19.54 15.87 12.06
C GLN A 2 -18.98 14.79 13.00
N PHE A 3 -18.13 13.90 12.50
CA PHE A 3 -17.68 12.70 13.21
C PHE A 3 -16.70 13.01 14.34
N PHE A 4 -15.75 13.90 14.05
CA PHE A 4 -14.77 14.45 14.97
C PHE A 4 -14.72 15.95 14.68
N SER A 5 -15.14 16.78 15.63
CA SER A 5 -15.00 18.23 15.52
C SER A 5 -13.71 18.63 16.22
N GLN A 6 -12.86 19.42 15.54
CA GLN A 6 -11.63 20.00 16.13
C GLN A 6 -11.89 20.88 17.38
N SER A 7 -13.15 21.06 17.76
CA SER A 7 -13.63 21.87 18.87
C SER A 7 -13.92 21.11 20.17
N GLN A 8 -13.86 19.78 20.22
CA GLN A 8 -13.99 19.07 21.50
C GLN A 8 -12.63 18.98 22.20
N GLN A 9 -12.51 19.79 23.24
CA GLN A 9 -11.36 19.91 24.15
C GLN A 9 -10.50 18.63 24.25
N GLN A 10 -9.18 18.82 24.05
CA GLN A 10 -8.10 17.86 24.25
C GLN A 10 -8.13 17.13 25.62
N ASN A 11 -8.95 17.58 26.57
CA ASN A 11 -9.14 16.95 27.88
C ASN A 11 -9.87 15.60 27.84
N SER A 12 -10.45 15.17 26.71
CA SER A 12 -11.14 13.88 26.60
C SER A 12 -10.28 12.73 26.05
N LEU A 13 -9.07 13.02 25.55
CA LEU A 13 -8.22 12.12 24.75
C LEU A 13 -7.74 10.86 25.49
N GLN A 14 -7.88 10.79 26.80
CA GLN A 14 -7.33 9.69 27.62
C GLN A 14 -8.38 8.79 28.26
N ASN A 15 -9.67 9.17 28.29
CA ASN A 15 -10.66 8.38 29.01
C ASN A 15 -11.36 7.36 28.10
N THR A 16 -10.67 6.24 27.83
CA THR A 16 -11.23 5.07 27.12
C THR A 16 -12.39 4.39 27.84
N GLN A 17 -12.80 4.85 29.04
CA GLN A 17 -13.89 4.26 29.80
C GLN A 17 -15.27 4.66 29.29
N LYS A 18 -15.44 5.85 28.69
CA LYS A 18 -16.73 6.31 28.17
C LYS A 18 -16.79 6.14 26.63
N PRO A 19 -17.89 5.60 26.09
CA PRO A 19 -18.04 5.46 24.64
C PRO A 19 -18.15 6.83 23.97
N LEU A 20 -17.38 7.02 22.90
CA LEU A 20 -17.46 8.18 22.01
C LEU A 20 -18.91 8.33 21.49
N PRO A 21 -19.36 9.57 21.17
CA PRO A 21 -20.70 9.79 20.63
C PRO A 21 -21.03 8.89 19.42
N LEU A 22 -20.04 8.68 18.55
CA LEU A 22 -20.16 7.78 17.40
C LEU A 22 -20.41 6.32 17.83
N ILE A 23 -19.70 5.82 18.84
CA ILE A 23 -19.91 4.45 19.36
C ILE A 23 -21.32 4.30 19.91
N LYS A 24 -21.82 5.29 20.67
CA LYS A 24 -23.21 5.27 21.17
C LYS A 24 -24.23 5.22 20.03
N TYR A 25 -23.95 5.93 18.94
CA TYR A 25 -24.79 5.90 17.74
C TYR A 25 -24.79 4.52 17.08
N LEU A 26 -23.59 3.93 16.90
CA LEU A 26 -23.41 2.59 16.32
C LEU A 26 -24.00 1.47 17.18
N GLN A 27 -24.10 1.67 18.50
CA GLN A 27 -24.79 0.76 19.43
C GLN A 27 -26.31 0.85 19.30
N LYS A 28 -26.84 2.04 19.00
CA LYS A 28 -28.29 2.26 18.90
C LYS A 28 -28.84 1.84 17.53
N TYR A 29 -28.05 2.00 16.47
CA TYR A 29 -28.48 1.74 15.10
C TYR A 29 -27.51 0.80 14.39
N ARG A 30 -28.06 -0.11 13.58
CA ARG A 30 -27.26 -0.98 12.72
C ARG A 30 -26.76 -0.19 11.51
N CYS A 31 -25.46 0.07 11.44
CA CYS A 31 -24.85 0.87 10.39
C CYS A 31 -23.74 0.09 9.66
N LEU A 32 -23.53 0.41 8.38
CA LEU A 32 -22.28 0.13 7.67
C LEU A 32 -21.52 1.46 7.57
N VAL A 33 -20.33 1.51 8.14
CA VAL A 33 -19.42 2.66 8.04
C VAL A 33 -18.26 2.26 7.14
N VAL A 34 -18.04 3.00 6.05
CA VAL A 34 -16.91 2.82 5.15
C VAL A 34 -15.98 4.02 5.32
N LEU A 35 -14.74 3.77 5.72
CA LEU A 35 -13.67 4.77 5.74
C LEU A 35 -12.72 4.44 4.60
N ASP A 36 -12.79 5.25 3.55
CA ASP A 36 -11.90 5.16 2.41
C ASP A 36 -10.63 5.98 2.64
N ASP A 37 -9.56 5.60 1.96
CA ASP A 37 -8.25 6.23 2.02
C ASP A 37 -7.71 6.45 3.44
N ILE A 38 -7.83 5.45 4.31
CA ILE A 38 -7.42 5.54 5.73
C ILE A 38 -5.94 5.89 5.92
N HIS A 39 -5.13 5.70 4.88
CA HIS A 39 -3.73 6.09 4.88
C HIS A 39 -3.53 7.60 5.06
N HIS A 40 -4.52 8.44 4.70
CA HIS A 40 -4.48 9.88 4.95
C HIS A 40 -4.52 10.26 6.43
N LEU A 41 -4.88 9.34 7.33
CA LEU A 41 -4.79 9.52 8.78
C LEU A 41 -3.34 9.53 9.28
N PHE A 42 -2.39 8.99 8.51
CA PHE A 42 -1.01 8.78 8.92
C PHE A 42 -0.03 9.79 8.32
N SER A 43 1.00 10.10 9.10
CA SER A 43 2.05 11.06 8.80
C SER A 43 2.88 10.65 7.59
N SER A 44 3.16 11.64 6.73
CA SER A 44 4.06 11.49 5.58
C SER A 44 5.51 11.51 6.05
N GLY A 45 6.39 10.75 5.40
CA GLY A 45 7.82 10.71 5.73
C GLY A 45 8.16 9.90 6.99
N GLU A 46 7.17 9.23 7.57
CA GLU A 46 7.29 8.44 8.78
C GLU A 46 7.05 6.95 8.50
N LEU A 47 7.51 6.08 9.40
CA LEU A 47 7.15 4.66 9.36
C LEU A 47 5.62 4.48 9.52
N ALA A 48 5.11 3.45 8.86
CA ALA A 48 3.70 3.16 8.71
C ALA A 48 2.92 3.08 10.03
N GLY A 49 1.79 3.79 10.06
CA GLY A 49 0.77 3.81 11.09
C GLY A 49 1.00 4.80 12.23
N LYS A 50 1.95 5.74 12.08
CA LYS A 50 2.02 6.95 12.92
C LYS A 50 0.96 7.95 12.48
N TYR A 51 0.02 8.30 13.36
CA TYR A 51 -1.02 9.28 13.04
C TYR A 51 -0.46 10.69 12.83
N LYS A 52 -1.13 11.47 11.98
CA LYS A 52 -0.92 12.91 11.84
C LYS A 52 -1.37 13.64 13.11
N PRO A 53 -0.75 14.79 13.44
CA PRO A 53 -1.26 15.69 14.47
C PRO A 53 -2.74 16.04 14.22
N GLY A 54 -3.58 15.86 15.23
CA GLY A 54 -5.02 16.10 15.18
C GLY A 54 -5.86 14.91 14.68
N TYR A 55 -5.23 13.78 14.33
CA TYR A 55 -5.90 12.55 13.89
C TYR A 55 -5.75 11.39 14.90
N GLU A 56 -5.16 11.63 16.07
CA GLU A 56 -4.93 10.62 17.10
C GLU A 56 -6.23 10.08 17.71
N GLU A 57 -7.33 10.83 17.61
CA GLU A 57 -8.66 10.39 18.06
C GLU A 57 -9.17 9.14 17.31
N TYR A 58 -8.71 8.92 16.07
CA TYR A 58 -9.03 7.71 15.33
C TYR A 58 -8.43 6.46 16.00
N ASP A 59 -7.27 6.57 16.67
CA ASP A 59 -6.71 5.48 17.48
C ASP A 59 -7.63 5.13 18.66
N CYS A 60 -8.26 6.14 19.26
CA CYS A 60 -9.25 5.92 20.33
C CYS A 60 -10.52 5.26 19.77
N PHE A 61 -11.04 5.75 18.65
CA PHE A 61 -12.22 5.19 18.00
C PHE A 61 -12.05 3.71 17.64
N PHE A 62 -10.94 3.35 16.99
CA PHE A 62 -10.68 1.95 16.60
C PHE A 62 -10.55 1.03 17.82
N LYS A 63 -9.92 1.47 18.92
CA LYS A 63 -9.88 0.71 20.19
C LYS A 63 -11.25 0.55 20.82
N GLN A 64 -12.06 1.61 20.82
CA GLN A 64 -13.37 1.57 21.46
C GLN A 64 -14.34 0.64 20.73
N ARG A 65 -14.23 0.52 19.40
CA ARG A 65 -14.99 -0.46 18.62
C ARG A 65 -14.73 -1.91 19.06
N GLU A 66 -13.54 -2.25 19.53
CA GLU A 66 -13.28 -3.59 20.11
C GLU A 66 -13.88 -3.75 21.51
N LYS A 67 -13.91 -2.65 22.27
CA LYS A 67 -14.35 -2.66 23.67
C LYS A 67 -15.87 -2.68 23.80
N PHE A 68 -16.58 -2.00 22.91
CA PHE A 68 -18.02 -1.81 23.00
C PHE A 68 -18.73 -2.58 21.88
N SER A 69 -19.42 -3.64 22.23
CA SER A 69 -20.20 -4.45 21.30
C SER A 69 -21.33 -3.64 20.64
N HIS A 70 -21.53 -3.86 19.33
CA HIS A 70 -22.59 -3.30 18.51
C HIS A 70 -22.81 -4.14 17.25
N ASP A 71 -23.99 -4.06 16.63
CA ASP A 71 -24.32 -4.80 15.39
C ASP A 71 -23.90 -4.07 14.09
N SER A 72 -23.23 -2.93 14.23
CA SER A 72 -22.68 -2.16 13.11
C SER A 72 -21.39 -2.77 12.55
N CYS A 73 -21.15 -2.53 11.26
CA CYS A 73 -19.94 -2.95 10.54
C CYS A 73 -19.07 -1.73 10.21
N LEU A 74 -17.75 -1.88 10.31
CA LEU A 74 -16.76 -0.88 9.93
C LEU A 74 -15.82 -1.49 8.89
N LEU A 75 -15.83 -0.94 7.68
CA LEU A 75 -14.94 -1.28 6.58
C LEU A 75 -13.88 -0.18 6.44
N LEU A 76 -12.61 -0.57 6.52
CA LEU A 76 -11.47 0.33 6.36
C LEU A 76 -10.79 0.00 5.03
N ILE A 77 -10.63 0.99 4.15
CA ILE A 77 -10.00 0.85 2.84
C ILE A 77 -8.78 1.76 2.79
N GLY A 78 -7.65 1.20 2.39
CA GLY A 78 -6.39 1.92 2.27
C GLY A 78 -5.21 0.99 2.18
N TRP A 79 -4.07 1.52 1.75
CA TRP A 79 -2.84 0.77 1.56
C TRP A 79 -1.95 0.76 2.81
N GLU A 80 -2.21 1.62 3.81
CA GLU A 80 -1.49 1.67 5.07
C GLU A 80 -2.39 1.25 6.25
N GLN A 81 -1.97 0.22 7.00
CA GLN A 81 -2.74 -0.31 8.12
C GLN A 81 -2.37 0.36 9.46
N PRO A 82 -3.34 0.64 10.37
CA PRO A 82 -3.02 1.13 11.71
C PRO A 82 -2.20 0.10 12.50
N ILE A 83 -1.09 0.53 13.13
CA ILE A 83 -0.13 -0.35 13.85
C ILE A 83 -0.84 -1.30 14.82
N LYS A 84 -1.82 -0.80 15.57
CA LYS A 84 -2.46 -1.58 16.62
C LYS A 84 -3.37 -2.67 16.06
N LEU A 85 -4.07 -2.43 14.94
CA LEU A 85 -4.86 -3.48 14.28
C LEU A 85 -3.97 -4.63 13.78
N ALA A 86 -2.75 -4.32 13.34
CA ALA A 86 -1.77 -5.33 12.92
C ALA A 86 -1.26 -6.19 14.10
N GLN A 87 -1.19 -5.64 15.32
CA GLN A 87 -0.79 -6.36 16.55
C GLN A 87 -1.90 -7.24 17.13
N LEU A 88 -3.15 -7.01 16.73
CA LEU A 88 -4.33 -7.70 17.25
C LEU A 88 -4.63 -9.05 16.56
N LYS A 89 -3.83 -9.41 15.54
CA LYS A 89 -3.89 -10.73 14.86
C LYS A 89 -3.78 -11.93 15.80
N SER A 90 -3.25 -11.75 17.02
CA SER A 90 -3.04 -12.81 18.02
C SER A 90 -4.17 -12.96 19.05
N LYS A 91 -5.26 -12.18 19.00
CA LYS A 91 -6.36 -12.25 19.98
C LYS A 91 -7.55 -13.08 19.47
N LYS A 92 -8.37 -13.55 20.41
CA LYS A 92 -9.53 -14.47 20.26
C LYS A 92 -10.59 -14.07 19.21
N THR A 93 -10.56 -12.84 18.69
CA THR A 93 -11.43 -12.37 17.61
C THR A 93 -10.58 -11.63 16.58
N PRO A 94 -10.11 -12.32 15.52
CA PRO A 94 -9.32 -11.68 14.48
C PRO A 94 -10.18 -10.65 13.74
N ILE A 95 -9.67 -9.45 13.56
CA ILE A 95 -10.25 -8.49 12.61
C ILE A 95 -9.94 -9.05 11.21
N PRO A 96 -10.96 -9.35 10.38
CA PRO A 96 -10.71 -9.87 9.05
C PRO A 96 -9.97 -8.80 8.24
N ILE A 97 -8.82 -9.16 7.68
CA ILE A 97 -8.02 -8.32 6.79
C ILE A 97 -8.00 -9.00 5.43
N LEU A 98 -8.49 -8.29 4.41
CA LEU A 98 -8.38 -8.72 3.02
C LEU A 98 -7.25 -7.93 2.37
N LYS A 99 -6.13 -8.60 2.06
CA LYS A 99 -5.10 -8.03 1.21
C LYS A 99 -5.54 -8.22 -0.24
N LEU A 100 -5.78 -7.13 -0.95
CA LEU A 100 -6.06 -7.19 -2.38
C LEU A 100 -4.76 -7.47 -3.14
N THR A 101 -4.83 -8.40 -4.08
CA THR A 101 -3.80 -8.68 -5.08
C THR A 101 -4.29 -8.20 -6.44
N GLY A 102 -3.43 -8.23 -7.45
CA GLY A 102 -3.87 -7.95 -8.82
C GLY A 102 -4.88 -8.97 -9.34
N LEU A 103 -5.51 -8.60 -10.45
CA LEU A 103 -6.50 -9.40 -11.15
C LEU A 103 -5.88 -10.68 -11.74
N ASP A 104 -6.71 -11.71 -11.87
CA ASP A 104 -6.40 -12.87 -12.69
C ASP A 104 -6.31 -12.50 -14.19
N ILE A 105 -5.77 -13.43 -14.99
CA ILE A 105 -5.54 -13.21 -16.42
C ILE A 105 -6.84 -12.89 -17.16
N ALA A 106 -7.96 -13.55 -16.84
CA ALA A 106 -9.22 -13.34 -17.54
C ALA A 106 -9.77 -11.93 -17.23
N SER A 107 -9.82 -11.57 -15.96
CA SER A 107 -10.29 -10.26 -15.51
C SER A 107 -9.39 -9.11 -16.01
N ALA A 108 -8.07 -9.31 -16.04
CA ALA A 108 -7.12 -8.34 -16.58
C ALA A 108 -7.23 -8.22 -18.11
N THR A 109 -7.54 -9.31 -18.81
CA THR A 109 -7.79 -9.29 -20.28
C THR A 109 -8.99 -8.43 -20.63
N GLU A 110 -10.04 -8.43 -19.80
CA GLU A 110 -11.20 -7.55 -20.01
C GLU A 110 -10.81 -6.06 -19.93
N ILE A 111 -9.87 -5.68 -19.05
CA ILE A 111 -9.33 -4.31 -19.03
C ILE A 111 -8.64 -4.01 -20.35
N LEU A 112 -7.79 -4.91 -20.84
CA LEU A 112 -7.04 -4.71 -22.09
C LEU A 112 -7.95 -4.67 -23.32
N ARG A 113 -9.12 -5.33 -23.28
CA ARG A 113 -10.12 -5.29 -24.35
C ARG A 113 -10.61 -3.88 -24.64
N ASP A 114 -10.83 -3.07 -23.61
CA ASP A 114 -11.28 -1.68 -23.76
C ASP A 114 -10.27 -0.81 -24.55
N TYR A 115 -9.02 -1.27 -24.66
CA TYR A 115 -7.93 -0.61 -25.39
C TYR A 115 -7.59 -1.31 -26.72
N GLY A 116 -8.33 -2.34 -27.12
CA GLY A 116 -8.04 -3.14 -28.32
C GLY A 116 -6.95 -4.20 -28.13
N LEU A 117 -6.43 -4.38 -26.91
CA LEU A 117 -5.27 -5.22 -26.61
C LEU A 117 -5.64 -6.61 -26.08
N ALA A 118 -6.86 -7.09 -26.32
CA ALA A 118 -7.32 -8.38 -25.80
C ALA A 118 -6.74 -9.58 -26.56
N GLU A 119 -6.35 -9.43 -27.82
CA GLU A 119 -5.93 -10.55 -28.68
C GLU A 119 -4.47 -10.44 -29.14
N ILE A 120 -3.68 -9.55 -28.51
CA ILE A 120 -2.24 -9.44 -28.80
C ILE A 120 -1.49 -10.68 -28.28
N ASP A 121 -0.48 -11.14 -29.02
CA ASP A 121 0.32 -12.31 -28.65
C ASP A 121 1.00 -12.16 -27.28
N ASN A 122 1.36 -10.93 -26.90
CA ASN A 122 2.09 -10.61 -25.67
C ASN A 122 1.18 -10.26 -24.47
N ARG A 123 -0.13 -10.52 -24.55
CA ARG A 123 -1.13 -10.12 -23.53
C ARG A 123 -0.81 -10.65 -22.14
N GLU A 124 -0.60 -11.96 -22.02
CA GLU A 124 -0.38 -12.59 -20.71
C GLU A 124 0.92 -12.09 -20.07
N ARG A 125 1.95 -11.91 -20.90
CA ARG A 125 3.22 -11.31 -20.50
C ARG A 125 3.01 -9.89 -19.94
N LEU A 126 2.25 -9.05 -20.64
CA LEU A 126 1.89 -7.71 -20.16
C LEU A 126 1.17 -7.79 -18.81
N ILE A 127 0.17 -8.66 -18.68
CA ILE A 127 -0.57 -8.86 -17.42
C ILE A 127 0.38 -9.28 -16.28
N HIS A 128 1.33 -10.18 -16.56
CA HIS A 128 2.31 -10.64 -15.57
C HIS A 128 3.29 -9.54 -15.14
N LEU A 129 3.83 -8.75 -16.07
CA LEU A 129 4.77 -7.65 -15.77
C LEU A 129 4.12 -6.60 -14.85
N TYR A 130 2.85 -6.29 -15.08
CA TYR A 130 2.07 -5.37 -14.27
C TYR A 130 1.30 -6.06 -13.13
N GLN A 131 1.57 -7.35 -12.89
CA GLN A 131 0.98 -8.19 -11.84
C GLN A 131 -0.55 -8.10 -11.75
N GLY A 132 -1.24 -7.95 -12.89
CA GLY A 132 -2.71 -7.80 -12.91
C GLY A 132 -3.23 -6.53 -12.26
N ASN A 133 -2.39 -5.53 -11.98
CA ASN A 133 -2.81 -4.27 -11.36
C ASN A 133 -3.69 -3.46 -12.33
N PRO A 134 -4.98 -3.21 -12.01
CA PRO A 134 -5.88 -2.53 -12.92
C PRO A 134 -5.42 -1.12 -13.34
N LEU A 135 -4.84 -0.37 -12.40
CA LEU A 135 -4.39 1.00 -12.65
C LEU A 135 -3.19 1.00 -13.59
N TRP A 136 -2.21 0.13 -13.32
CA TRP A 136 -0.99 0.07 -14.12
C TRP A 136 -1.28 -0.46 -15.53
N LEU A 137 -2.15 -1.46 -15.65
CA LEU A 137 -2.60 -2.00 -16.93
C LEU A 137 -3.30 -0.95 -17.79
N LYS A 138 -4.18 -0.13 -17.20
CA LYS A 138 -4.84 0.98 -17.93
C LYS A 138 -3.85 2.02 -18.41
N SER A 139 -2.88 2.39 -17.58
CA SER A 139 -1.85 3.37 -17.92
C SER A 139 -0.99 2.88 -19.10
N VAL A 140 -0.43 1.67 -19.02
CA VAL A 140 0.37 1.12 -20.12
C VAL A 140 -0.45 0.85 -21.38
N ALA A 141 -1.70 0.38 -21.23
CA ALA A 141 -2.58 0.14 -22.38
C ALA A 141 -2.90 1.45 -23.12
N THR A 142 -3.08 2.56 -22.40
CA THR A 142 -3.26 3.89 -22.99
C THR A 142 -2.03 4.27 -23.83
N GLN A 143 -0.83 4.11 -23.26
CA GLN A 143 0.41 4.41 -23.98
C GLN A 143 0.59 3.51 -25.22
N ILE A 144 0.33 2.20 -25.12
CA ILE A 144 0.40 1.29 -26.27
C ILE A 144 -0.58 1.71 -27.36
N GLN A 145 -1.81 2.11 -27.00
CA GLN A 145 -2.81 2.57 -27.96
C GLN A 145 -2.36 3.84 -28.70
N GLU A 146 -1.69 4.76 -28.02
CA GLU A 146 -1.18 6.01 -28.61
C GLU A 146 -0.01 5.78 -29.59
N PHE A 147 0.87 4.82 -29.30
CA PHE A 147 2.09 4.56 -30.08
C PHE A 147 1.99 3.36 -31.03
N GLY A 148 0.91 2.57 -30.95
CA GLY A 148 0.64 1.38 -31.74
C GLY A 148 1.12 0.08 -31.08
N GLU A 149 0.42 -1.02 -31.39
CA GLU A 149 0.63 -2.36 -30.78
C GLU A 149 2.05 -2.90 -30.99
N ASN A 150 2.70 -2.55 -32.11
CA ASN A 150 4.08 -2.93 -32.41
C ASN A 150 5.08 -2.43 -31.35
N LEU A 151 4.72 -1.44 -30.52
CA LEU A 151 5.57 -0.99 -29.41
C LEU A 151 5.97 -2.16 -28.51
N ILE A 152 5.07 -3.11 -28.27
CA ILE A 152 5.34 -4.26 -27.39
C ILE A 152 6.39 -5.20 -28.01
N GLU A 153 6.38 -5.35 -29.34
CA GLU A 153 7.34 -6.18 -30.07
C GLU A 153 8.74 -5.54 -30.15
N LEU A 154 8.80 -4.21 -30.08
CA LEU A 154 10.05 -3.45 -30.11
C LEU A 154 10.78 -3.45 -28.75
N LEU A 155 10.12 -3.87 -27.69
CA LEU A 155 10.65 -3.82 -26.33
C LEU A 155 11.24 -5.17 -25.91
N PRO A 156 12.35 -5.17 -25.13
CA PRO A 156 12.88 -6.38 -24.50
C PRO A 156 11.84 -7.16 -23.70
N ASP A 157 12.04 -8.47 -23.53
CA ASP A 157 11.04 -9.35 -22.90
C ASP A 157 10.70 -8.99 -21.44
N ASP A 158 11.61 -8.35 -20.73
CA ASP A 158 11.46 -7.93 -19.34
C ASP A 158 11.25 -6.42 -19.17
N ALA A 159 11.12 -5.68 -20.28
CA ALA A 159 10.96 -4.23 -20.23
C ALA A 159 9.61 -3.83 -19.63
N ILE A 160 9.66 -2.97 -18.62
CA ILE A 160 8.49 -2.38 -17.98
C ILE A 160 8.40 -0.92 -18.41
N LEU A 161 7.31 -0.57 -19.09
CA LEU A 161 6.99 0.81 -19.40
C LEU A 161 6.49 1.52 -18.14
N LEU A 162 6.99 2.72 -17.92
CA LEU A 162 6.51 3.63 -16.89
C LEU A 162 6.00 4.91 -17.57
N PRO A 163 4.75 4.92 -18.05
CA PRO A 163 4.08 6.15 -18.45
C PRO A 163 4.12 7.22 -17.34
N GLU A 164 4.03 8.50 -17.70
CA GLU A 164 4.17 9.60 -16.74
C GLU A 164 3.06 9.59 -15.67
N ASP A 165 1.82 9.23 -16.01
CA ASP A 165 0.72 9.10 -15.05
C ASP A 165 0.96 7.96 -14.03
N LEU A 166 1.60 6.87 -14.46
CA LEU A 166 2.04 5.80 -13.58
C LEU A 166 3.19 6.28 -12.67
N LYS A 167 4.18 6.99 -13.20
CA LYS A 167 5.26 7.59 -12.40
C LYS A 167 4.71 8.56 -11.35
N ASP A 168 3.75 9.40 -11.70
CA ASP A 168 3.09 10.32 -10.76
C ASP A 168 2.41 9.58 -9.61
N THR A 169 1.77 8.45 -9.91
CA THR A 169 1.14 7.61 -8.89
C THR A 169 2.17 7.00 -7.94
N LEU A 170 3.27 6.46 -8.49
CA LEU A 170 4.37 5.89 -7.70
C LEU A 170 5.11 6.97 -6.89
N GLN A 171 5.26 8.17 -7.45
CA GLN A 171 5.86 9.31 -6.77
C GLN A 171 5.03 9.71 -5.54
N LYS A 172 3.71 9.83 -5.67
CA LYS A 172 2.82 10.13 -4.53
C LYS A 172 2.93 9.09 -3.42
N GLN A 173 3.13 7.81 -3.76
CA GLN A 173 3.36 6.76 -2.77
C GLN A 173 4.75 6.88 -2.14
N SER A 174 5.79 7.12 -2.96
CA SER A 174 7.18 7.32 -2.53
C SER A 174 7.35 8.54 -1.62
N ASP A 175 6.67 9.64 -1.88
CA ASP A 175 6.71 10.87 -1.07
C ASP A 175 6.17 10.65 0.36
N ARG A 176 5.38 9.60 0.55
CA ARG A 176 4.75 9.29 1.83
C ARG A 176 5.59 8.43 2.74
N ILE A 177 6.54 7.67 2.21
CA ILE A 177 7.37 6.77 3.02
C ILE A 177 8.61 7.48 3.57
N SER A 178 9.18 6.94 4.66
CA SER A 178 10.37 7.52 5.28
C SER A 178 11.62 7.37 4.39
N GLU A 179 12.65 8.16 4.69
CA GLU A 179 13.94 8.03 3.99
C GLU A 179 14.57 6.65 4.19
N THR A 180 14.42 6.03 5.37
CA THR A 180 14.91 4.66 5.63
C THR A 180 14.17 3.62 4.79
N GLU A 181 12.87 3.81 4.57
CA GLU A 181 12.06 2.99 3.68
C GLU A 181 12.49 3.17 2.22
N LYS A 182 12.72 4.39 1.75
CA LYS A 182 13.24 4.67 0.40
C LYS A 182 14.61 4.02 0.16
N GLN A 183 15.52 4.11 1.14
CA GLN A 183 16.83 3.47 1.09
C GLN A 183 16.72 1.95 0.99
N THR A 184 15.86 1.34 1.82
CA THR A 184 15.63 -0.11 1.79
C THR A 184 14.98 -0.55 0.48
N LEU A 185 14.00 0.19 -0.05
CA LEU A 185 13.42 -0.07 -1.37
C LEU A 185 14.44 0.06 -2.49
N SER A 186 15.31 1.08 -2.43
CA SER A 186 16.39 1.25 -3.41
C SER A 186 17.33 0.03 -3.39
N LEU A 187 17.72 -0.45 -2.20
CA LEU A 187 18.51 -1.66 -2.06
C LEU A 187 17.80 -2.89 -2.64
N LEU A 188 16.53 -3.10 -2.29
CA LEU A 188 15.73 -4.20 -2.80
C LEU A 188 15.56 -4.13 -4.33
N ALA A 189 15.44 -2.92 -4.89
CA ALA A 189 15.27 -2.72 -6.32
C ALA A 189 16.49 -3.15 -7.14
N THR A 190 17.69 -3.14 -6.53
CA THR A 190 18.91 -3.69 -7.17
C THR A 190 18.93 -5.21 -7.27
N LYS A 191 17.96 -5.91 -6.66
CA LYS A 191 17.91 -7.38 -6.61
C LYS A 191 16.84 -7.89 -7.58
N ASN A 192 17.27 -8.71 -8.53
CA ASN A 192 16.36 -9.33 -9.50
C ASN A 192 15.53 -10.47 -8.90
N GLN A 193 16.00 -11.07 -7.80
CA GLN A 193 15.38 -12.19 -7.10
C GLN A 193 15.05 -11.81 -5.65
N PRO A 194 14.05 -12.46 -5.02
CA PRO A 194 13.76 -12.25 -3.60
C PRO A 194 15.00 -12.43 -2.73
N ILE A 195 15.22 -11.51 -1.77
CA ILE A 195 16.40 -11.50 -0.90
C ILE A 195 16.02 -11.92 0.52
N SER A 196 16.88 -12.70 1.18
CA SER A 196 16.64 -13.14 2.56
C SER A 196 16.93 -12.04 3.58
N LEU A 197 16.29 -12.14 4.75
CA LEU A 197 16.59 -11.26 5.90
C LEU A 197 18.08 -11.28 6.28
N ALA A 198 18.71 -12.46 6.25
CA ALA A 198 20.13 -12.60 6.59
C ALA A 198 21.01 -11.81 5.61
N GLN A 199 20.78 -11.97 4.30
CA GLN A 199 21.51 -11.21 3.29
C GLN A 199 21.26 -9.69 3.39
N LEU A 200 20.05 -9.27 3.74
CA LEU A 200 19.76 -7.85 3.98
C LEU A 200 20.55 -7.30 5.17
N LEU A 201 20.62 -8.03 6.27
CA LEU A 201 21.42 -7.68 7.45
C LEU A 201 22.92 -7.57 7.13
N ASP A 202 23.43 -8.44 6.25
CA ASP A 202 24.83 -8.41 5.82
C ASP A 202 25.15 -7.28 4.85
N THR A 203 24.16 -6.80 4.09
CA THR A 203 24.36 -5.78 3.03
C THR A 203 24.12 -4.35 3.53
N THR A 204 23.32 -4.16 4.57
CA THR A 204 22.95 -2.83 5.07
C THR A 204 23.83 -2.36 6.23
N GLN A 205 24.07 -1.05 6.30
CA GLN A 205 24.71 -0.41 7.46
C GLN A 205 23.70 -0.03 8.56
N THR A 206 22.41 -0.23 8.30
CA THR A 206 21.32 0.04 9.25
C THR A 206 21.34 -0.97 10.40
N SER A 207 20.99 -0.53 11.62
CA SER A 207 20.88 -1.44 12.76
C SER A 207 19.85 -2.55 12.48
N PRO A 208 20.03 -3.78 13.02
CA PRO A 208 19.05 -4.85 12.84
C PRO A 208 17.63 -4.46 13.25
N SER A 209 17.49 -3.70 14.34
CA SER A 209 16.19 -3.19 14.82
C SER A 209 15.54 -2.26 13.80
N ASP A 210 16.30 -1.31 13.26
CA ASP A 210 15.77 -0.33 12.31
C ASP A 210 15.43 -0.97 10.96
N LEU A 211 16.23 -1.94 10.50
CA LEU A 211 15.92 -2.71 9.30
C LEU A 211 14.61 -3.48 9.47
N LEU A 212 14.43 -4.18 10.60
CA LEU A 212 13.20 -4.94 10.87
C LEU A 212 11.98 -4.02 10.95
N ASN A 213 12.09 -2.87 11.61
CA ASN A 213 11.03 -1.87 11.66
C ASN A 213 10.69 -1.32 10.26
N THR A 214 11.71 -1.10 9.44
CA THR A 214 11.57 -0.59 8.06
C THR A 214 10.90 -1.63 7.15
N LEU A 215 11.35 -2.88 7.17
CA LEU A 215 10.72 -3.99 6.43
C LEU A 215 9.28 -4.21 6.88
N GLN A 216 9.01 -4.13 8.19
CA GLN A 216 7.66 -4.26 8.71
C GLN A 216 6.76 -3.10 8.22
N SER A 217 7.29 -1.88 8.17
CA SER A 217 6.60 -0.70 7.65
C SER A 217 6.23 -0.85 6.18
N LEU A 218 7.19 -1.24 5.34
CA LEU A 218 6.97 -1.49 3.92
C LEU A 218 5.96 -2.62 3.67
N CYS A 219 6.05 -3.71 4.46
CA CYS A 219 5.06 -4.80 4.41
C CYS A 219 3.65 -4.31 4.77
N ARG A 220 3.51 -3.47 5.80
CA ARG A 220 2.21 -2.90 6.23
C ARG A 220 1.60 -2.00 5.16
N ARG A 221 2.44 -1.38 4.33
CA ARG A 221 2.02 -0.56 3.19
C ARG A 221 1.76 -1.37 1.92
N SER A 222 1.99 -2.69 1.96
CA SER A 222 1.95 -3.58 0.79
C SER A 222 2.83 -3.12 -0.38
N ILE A 223 3.88 -2.34 -0.12
CA ILE A 223 4.84 -1.89 -1.15
C ILE A 223 5.82 -3.02 -1.50
N ILE A 224 6.13 -3.87 -0.52
CA ILE A 224 6.95 -5.07 -0.71
C ILE A 224 6.15 -6.32 -0.42
N GLU A 225 6.58 -7.40 -1.06
CA GLU A 225 6.09 -8.75 -0.81
C GLU A 225 7.02 -9.47 0.15
N LYS A 226 6.43 -10.31 1.00
CA LYS A 226 7.15 -11.15 1.94
C LYS A 226 6.62 -12.58 1.83
N GLN A 227 7.51 -13.50 1.51
CA GLN A 227 7.26 -14.93 1.56
C GLN A 227 8.26 -15.56 2.52
N GLU A 228 7.77 -16.04 3.67
CA GLU A 228 8.61 -16.52 4.77
C GLU A 228 9.65 -15.46 5.21
N ASN A 229 10.94 -15.69 4.92
CA ASN A 229 12.04 -14.78 5.21
C ASN A 229 12.61 -14.09 3.96
N LEU A 230 11.95 -14.24 2.82
CA LEU A 230 12.32 -13.61 1.55
C LEU A 230 11.47 -12.36 1.32
N TYR A 231 12.13 -11.32 0.82
CA TYR A 231 11.53 -10.02 0.51
C TYR A 231 11.75 -9.69 -0.96
N SER A 232 10.71 -9.18 -1.61
CA SER A 232 10.75 -8.76 -3.01
C SER A 232 9.97 -7.46 -3.21
N VAL A 233 10.31 -6.74 -4.28
CA VAL A 233 9.62 -5.54 -4.74
C VAL A 233 8.86 -5.89 -6.02
N PRO A 234 7.58 -5.46 -6.15
CA PRO A 234 6.81 -5.54 -7.40
C PRO A 234 7.61 -5.05 -8.61
N PRO A 235 7.52 -5.68 -9.78
CA PRO A 235 8.35 -5.32 -10.94
C PRO A 235 8.22 -3.83 -11.33
N VAL A 236 7.01 -3.27 -11.33
CA VAL A 236 6.77 -1.85 -11.62
C VAL A 236 7.42 -0.91 -10.60
N VAL A 237 7.34 -1.25 -9.32
CA VAL A 237 7.98 -0.47 -8.25
C VAL A 237 9.51 -0.58 -8.36
N ARG A 238 10.03 -1.77 -8.71
CA ARG A 238 11.46 -2.00 -8.93
C ARG A 238 11.99 -1.13 -10.07
N GLU A 239 11.31 -1.10 -11.21
CA GLU A 239 11.71 -0.28 -12.35
C GLU A 239 11.75 1.20 -11.97
N TYR A 240 10.71 1.68 -11.26
CA TYR A 240 10.65 3.06 -10.81
C TYR A 240 11.84 3.44 -9.89
N TYR A 241 12.16 2.61 -8.89
CA TYR A 241 13.32 2.85 -8.03
C TYR A 241 14.64 2.68 -8.77
N THR A 242 14.73 1.81 -9.78
CA THR A 242 15.92 1.64 -10.61
C THR A 242 16.24 2.91 -11.40
N ILE A 243 15.22 3.57 -11.95
CA ILE A 243 15.36 4.89 -12.61
C ILE A 243 15.82 5.94 -11.60
N LEU A 244 15.19 6.02 -10.42
CA LEU A 244 15.60 6.98 -9.38
C LEU A 244 17.05 6.79 -8.93
N ILE A 245 17.52 5.54 -8.87
CA ILE A 245 18.92 5.21 -8.56
C ILE A 245 19.84 5.76 -9.66
N LYS A 246 19.55 5.47 -10.94
CA LYS A 246 20.36 5.95 -12.08
C LYS A 246 20.47 7.47 -12.10
N LEU A 247 19.34 8.17 -11.93
CA LEU A 247 19.30 9.64 -11.86
C LEU A 247 20.12 10.22 -10.72
N ARG A 248 20.33 9.49 -9.62
CA ARG A 248 21.18 9.94 -8.51
C ARG A 248 22.67 9.81 -8.79
N TYR A 249 23.07 8.94 -9.71
CA TYR A 249 24.48 8.70 -10.06
C TYR A 249 24.93 9.44 -11.33
N GLU A 250 23.99 10.03 -12.08
CA GLU A 250 24.29 10.84 -13.28
C GLU A 250 24.48 12.35 -12.98
N TYR A 251 24.29 12.78 -11.73
CA TYR A 251 24.54 14.13 -11.22
C TYR A 251 25.40 14.09 -9.94
#